data_AF-A0A6J6ZVG9-F1
#
_entry.id   AF-A0A6J6ZVG9-F1
#
_cell.length_a   1.000
_cell.length_b   1.000
_cell.length_c   1.000
_cell.angle_alpha   90.00
_cell.angle_beta   90.00
_cell.angle_gamma   90.00
#
_symmetry.space_group_name_H-M   'P 1'
#
loop_
_entity.id
_entity.type
_entity.pdbx_description
1 polymer ?
#
loop_
_entity_poly.entity_id
_entity_poly.type
_entity_poly.pdbx_seq_one_letter_code
_entity_poly.pdbx_strand_id
1 'polypeptide(L)'
;MMIAHYTQVAMALENQRLAVPASTQSMPTSAMQEDHVSNGWAAARALRRSVDNLRRVLAVELVCAAAAIDLRGPLQPSAATGAALTVLREKVAGPGPDRWLSPDLRAAEQLLADGSVLAAVETTIGSLEVL
;
A
#
# COMPACT_ATOMS: atom_id res chain seq x y z
N MET A 1 4.72 -9.52 -14.30
CA MET A 1 4.00 -8.57 -13.41
C MET A 1 2.77 -7.88 -14.04
N MET A 2 2.30 -8.25 -15.23
CA MET A 2 1.20 -7.55 -15.91
C MET A 2 -0.11 -7.51 -15.07
N ILE A 3 -0.58 -8.66 -14.59
CA ILE A 3 -1.84 -8.76 -13.82
C ILE A 3 -1.75 -8.10 -12.43
N ALA A 4 -0.55 -8.05 -11.84
CA ALA A 4 -0.33 -7.34 -10.58
C ALA A 4 -0.64 -5.85 -10.74
N HIS A 5 -0.17 -5.25 -11.84
CA HIS A 5 -0.46 -3.86 -12.17
C HIS A 5 -1.95 -3.61 -12.39
N TYR A 6 -2.68 -4.56 -13.01
CA TYR A 6 -4.13 -4.42 -13.17
C TYR A 6 -4.85 -4.36 -11.83
N THR A 7 -4.37 -5.14 -10.86
CA THR A 7 -4.89 -5.12 -9.49
C THR A 7 -4.59 -3.78 -8.81
N GLN A 8 -3.39 -3.22 -8.97
CA GLN A 8 -3.05 -1.87 -8.48
C GLN A 8 -3.98 -0.80 -9.07
N VAL A 9 -4.18 -0.82 -10.39
CA VAL A 9 -5.03 0.16 -11.09
C VAL A 9 -6.48 0.07 -10.61
N ALA A 10 -7.01 -1.15 -10.42
CA ALA A 10 -8.36 -1.33 -9.90
C ALA A 10 -8.54 -0.70 -8.50
N MET A 11 -7.55 -0.89 -7.61
CA MET A 11 -7.56 -0.29 -6.26
C MET A 11 -7.40 1.23 -6.30
N ALA A 12 -6.56 1.77 -7.19
CA ALA A 12 -6.42 3.21 -7.38
C ALA A 12 -7.72 3.86 -7.88
N LEU A 13 -8.42 3.22 -8.81
CA LEU A 13 -9.73 3.67 -9.30
C LEU A 13 -10.83 3.55 -8.23
N GLU A 14 -10.77 2.53 -7.36
CA GLU A 14 -11.66 2.45 -6.20
C GLU A 14 -11.41 3.64 -5.25
N ASN A 15 -10.14 3.96 -4.96
CA ASN A 15 -9.78 5.08 -4.10
C ASN A 15 -10.25 6.43 -4.64
N GLN A 16 -10.21 6.64 -5.97
CA GLN A 16 -10.77 7.85 -6.58
C GLN A 16 -12.27 8.00 -6.29
N ARG A 17 -13.04 6.91 -6.30
CA ARG A 17 -14.47 6.94 -5.96
C ARG A 17 -14.69 7.19 -4.46
N LEU A 18 -13.83 6.63 -3.61
CA LEU A 18 -13.87 6.82 -2.16
C LEU A 18 -13.45 8.23 -1.72
N ALA A 19 -12.75 8.98 -2.58
CA ALA A 19 -12.28 10.33 -2.29
C ALA A 19 -13.38 11.41 -2.37
N VAL A 20 -14.61 11.05 -2.75
CA VAL A 20 -15.76 11.96 -2.67
C VAL A 20 -16.00 12.31 -1.19
N PRO A 21 -16.02 13.61 -0.81
CA PRO A 21 -16.09 14.01 0.58
C PRO A 21 -17.47 13.65 1.16
N ALA A 22 -17.49 12.67 2.07
CA ALA A 22 -18.74 12.27 2.73
C ALA A 22 -19.31 13.41 3.61
N SER A 23 -18.44 14.28 4.13
CA SER A 23 -18.80 15.39 5.03
C SER A 23 -19.60 16.51 4.39
N THR A 24 -19.67 16.57 3.05
CA THR A 24 -20.52 17.55 2.35
C THR A 24 -21.97 17.07 2.20
N GLN A 25 -22.26 15.84 2.61
CA GLN A 25 -23.59 15.23 2.50
C GLN A 25 -24.29 15.30 3.85
N SER A 26 -25.45 15.95 3.88
CA SER A 26 -26.31 16.05 5.07
C SER A 26 -27.76 15.82 4.64
N MET A 27 -28.50 15.01 5.39
CA MET A 27 -29.94 14.87 5.23
C MET A 27 -30.61 15.11 6.57
N PRO A 28 -31.62 15.99 6.65
CA PRO A 28 -32.28 16.31 7.90
C PRO A 28 -33.04 15.09 8.43
N THR A 29 -32.96 14.89 9.74
CA THR A 29 -33.67 13.83 10.46
C THR A 29 -34.55 14.44 11.57
N SER A 30 -35.36 13.60 12.21
CA SER A 30 -36.14 13.99 13.40
C SER A 30 -37.00 15.24 13.19
N ALA A 31 -37.73 15.31 12.07
CA ALA A 31 -38.57 16.45 11.70
C ALA A 31 -37.83 17.80 11.76
N MET A 32 -36.63 17.87 11.17
CA MET A 32 -35.74 19.04 11.13
C MET A 32 -35.10 19.44 12.48
N GLN A 33 -35.20 18.62 13.53
CA GLN A 33 -34.44 18.87 14.77
C GLN A 33 -32.93 18.64 14.55
N GLU A 34 -32.59 17.66 13.72
CA GLU A 34 -31.24 17.39 13.27
C GLU A 34 -31.16 17.79 11.80
N ASP A 35 -31.16 19.10 11.54
CA ASP A 35 -31.19 19.68 10.18
C ASP A 35 -29.82 19.69 9.49
N HIS A 36 -28.74 19.44 10.24
CA HIS A 36 -27.38 19.30 9.73
C HIS A 36 -26.61 18.18 10.43
N VAL A 37 -25.93 17.33 9.65
CA VAL A 37 -25.09 16.22 10.17
C VAL A 37 -23.77 16.12 9.43
N SER A 38 -22.75 15.58 10.10
CA SER A 38 -21.37 15.53 9.59
C SER A 38 -21.07 14.35 8.65
N ASN A 39 -21.91 13.32 8.64
CA ASN A 39 -21.68 12.05 7.95
C ASN A 39 -20.29 11.43 8.23
N GLY A 40 -19.71 11.70 9.41
CA GLY A 40 -18.34 11.33 9.75
C GLY A 40 -18.07 9.82 9.79
N TRP A 41 -19.09 9.00 10.07
CA TRP A 41 -18.98 7.54 10.02
C TRP A 41 -18.69 7.01 8.60
N ALA A 42 -19.37 7.58 7.59
CA ALA A 42 -19.11 7.24 6.20
C ALA A 42 -17.69 7.67 5.78
N ALA A 43 -17.26 8.87 6.20
CA ALA A 43 -15.90 9.37 5.97
C ALA A 43 -14.83 8.41 6.56
N ALA A 44 -14.99 8.01 7.82
CA ALA A 44 -14.04 7.10 8.49
C ALA A 44 -13.96 5.73 7.81
N ARG A 45 -15.09 5.18 7.36
CA ARG A 45 -15.13 3.93 6.60
C ARG A 45 -14.43 4.05 5.24
N ALA A 46 -14.67 5.14 4.53
CA ALA A 46 -14.01 5.40 3.24
C ALA A 46 -12.49 5.50 3.42
N LEU A 47 -12.04 6.25 4.43
CA LEU A 47 -10.61 6.37 4.76
C LEU A 47 -9.97 5.01 5.04
N ARG A 48 -10.57 4.19 5.91
CA ARG A 48 -10.05 2.86 6.24
C ARG A 48 -9.86 2.01 5.00
N ARG A 49 -10.85 1.99 4.10
CA ARG A 49 -10.78 1.25 2.83
C ARG A 49 -9.68 1.79 1.92
N SER A 50 -9.55 3.12 1.80
CA SER A 50 -8.52 3.76 0.98
C SER A 50 -7.11 3.44 1.46
N VAL A 51 -6.89 3.41 2.79
CA VAL A 51 -5.59 3.03 3.40
C VAL A 51 -5.26 1.56 3.14
N ASP A 52 -6.23 0.66 3.25
CA ASP A 52 -6.01 -0.76 2.93
C ASP A 52 -5.65 -0.97 1.46
N ASN A 53 -6.33 -0.26 0.57
CA ASN A 53 -6.02 -0.27 -0.85
C ASN A 53 -4.63 0.30 -1.13
N LEU A 54 -4.25 1.41 -0.49
CA LEU A 54 -2.93 2.02 -0.64
C LEU A 54 -1.83 1.04 -0.23
N ARG A 55 -1.99 0.35 0.92
CA ARG A 55 -1.01 -0.65 1.37
C ARG A 55 -0.79 -1.75 0.33
N ARG A 56 -1.85 -2.23 -0.31
CA ARG A 56 -1.76 -3.25 -1.37
C ARG A 56 -1.16 -2.70 -2.66
N VAL A 57 -1.43 -1.43 -3.01
CA VAL A 57 -0.76 -0.75 -4.13
C VAL A 57 0.74 -0.72 -3.89
N LEU A 58 1.17 -0.32 -2.69
CA LEU A 58 2.58 -0.28 -2.28
C LEU A 58 3.19 -1.68 -2.22
N ALA A 59 2.44 -2.71 -1.81
CA ALA A 59 2.93 -4.09 -1.81
C ALA A 59 3.30 -4.56 -3.22
N VAL A 60 2.46 -4.28 -4.22
CA VAL A 60 2.79 -4.61 -5.62
C VAL A 60 3.97 -3.78 -6.11
N GLU A 61 4.05 -2.50 -5.77
CA GLU A 61 5.19 -1.64 -6.12
C GLU A 61 6.49 -2.19 -5.55
N LEU A 62 6.50 -2.57 -4.27
CA LEU A 62 7.65 -3.15 -3.58
C LEU A 62 8.16 -4.42 -4.28
N VAL A 63 7.25 -5.34 -4.64
CA VAL A 63 7.64 -6.58 -5.34
C VAL A 63 8.14 -6.28 -6.76
N CYS A 64 7.49 -5.38 -7.49
CA CYS A 64 7.93 -4.95 -8.82
C CYS A 64 9.32 -4.28 -8.78
N ALA A 65 9.54 -3.35 -7.86
CA ALA A 65 10.81 -2.65 -7.69
C ALA A 65 11.94 -3.60 -7.29
N ALA A 66 11.67 -4.52 -6.37
CA ALA A 66 12.63 -5.54 -5.96
C ALA A 66 13.03 -6.46 -7.12
N ALA A 67 12.06 -6.91 -7.94
CA ALA A 67 12.36 -7.69 -9.13
C ALA A 67 13.20 -6.88 -10.15
N ALA A 68 12.90 -5.59 -10.32
CA ALA A 68 13.67 -4.72 -11.21
C ALA A 68 15.12 -4.52 -10.71
N ILE A 69 15.34 -4.43 -9.40
CA ILE A 69 16.69 -4.36 -8.82
C ILE A 69 17.46 -5.65 -9.11
N ASP A 70 16.86 -6.82 -8.84
CA ASP A 70 17.51 -8.11 -9.08
C ASP A 70 17.92 -8.30 -10.55
N LEU A 71 17.05 -7.88 -11.48
CA LEU A 71 17.32 -7.96 -12.92
C LEU A 71 18.45 -7.03 -13.40
N ARG A 72 18.87 -6.07 -12.57
CA ARG A 72 19.98 -5.15 -12.85
C ARG A 72 21.32 -5.63 -12.29
N GLY A 73 21.37 -6.87 -11.77
CA GLY A 73 22.63 -7.49 -11.36
C GLY A 73 23.71 -7.38 -12.46
N PRO A 74 24.96 -7.04 -12.12
CA PRO A 74 25.56 -7.03 -10.77
C PRO A 74 25.44 -5.70 -9.99
N LEU A 75 24.69 -4.71 -10.49
CA LEU A 75 24.53 -3.42 -9.80
C LEU A 75 23.91 -3.62 -8.41
N GLN A 76 24.40 -2.87 -7.43
CA GLN A 76 23.93 -2.93 -6.04
C GLN A 76 23.05 -1.72 -5.72
N PRO A 77 21.93 -1.92 -5.00
CA PRO A 77 21.12 -0.81 -4.49
C PRO A 77 21.88 -0.04 -3.40
N SER A 78 21.38 1.14 -3.04
CA SER A 78 21.85 1.88 -1.86
C SER A 78 21.54 1.10 -0.57
N ALA A 79 22.15 1.49 0.56
CA ALA A 79 21.97 0.80 1.84
C ALA A 79 20.49 0.66 2.26
N ALA A 80 19.71 1.74 2.18
CA ALA A 80 18.28 1.72 2.52
C ALA A 80 17.48 0.78 1.62
N THR A 81 17.64 0.90 0.30
CA THR A 81 16.93 0.06 -0.66
C THR A 81 17.35 -1.40 -0.56
N GLY A 82 18.64 -1.66 -0.28
CA GLY A 82 19.17 -2.99 0.00
C GLY A 82 18.51 -3.62 1.23
N ALA A 83 18.37 -2.87 2.33
CA ALA A 83 17.70 -3.35 3.54
C ALA A 83 16.23 -3.74 3.28
N ALA A 84 15.48 -2.90 2.56
CA ALA A 84 14.11 -3.22 2.16
C ALA A 84 14.04 -4.47 1.26
N LEU A 85 14.97 -4.62 0.31
CA LEU A 85 15.07 -5.79 -0.56
C LEU A 85 15.37 -7.07 0.24
N THR A 86 16.30 -7.01 1.20
CA THR A 86 16.68 -8.14 2.04
C THR A 86 15.48 -8.68 2.81
N VAL A 87 14.74 -7.81 3.51
CA VAL A 87 13.55 -8.24 4.28
C VAL A 87 12.46 -8.81 3.38
N LEU A 88 12.23 -8.20 2.21
CA LEU A 88 11.26 -8.74 1.26
C LEU A 88 11.66 -10.16 0.80
N ARG A 89 12.95 -10.40 0.55
CA ARG A 89 13.46 -11.68 0.03
C ARG A 89 13.37 -12.84 1.03
N GLU A 90 13.15 -12.56 2.31
CA GLU A 90 12.83 -13.59 3.30
C GLU A 90 11.47 -14.27 3.05
N LYS A 91 10.55 -13.57 2.36
CA LYS A 91 9.18 -14.04 2.12
C LYS A 91 8.80 -14.13 0.65
N VAL A 92 9.42 -13.34 -0.22
CA VAL A 92 9.07 -13.23 -1.63
C VAL A 92 10.30 -13.52 -2.50
N ALA A 93 10.20 -14.58 -3.30
CA ALA A 93 11.27 -14.97 -4.22
C ALA A 93 11.53 -13.91 -5.31
N GLY A 94 12.77 -13.88 -5.81
CA GLY A 94 13.18 -13.00 -6.90
C GLY A 94 12.54 -13.32 -8.27
N PRO A 95 13.04 -12.69 -9.34
CA PRO A 95 12.64 -12.97 -10.71
C PRO A 95 12.79 -14.46 -11.07
N GLY A 96 11.85 -14.97 -11.85
CA GLY A 96 11.79 -16.37 -12.28
C GLY A 96 10.65 -16.60 -13.26
N PRO A 97 10.34 -17.86 -13.61
CA PRO A 97 9.17 -18.17 -14.42
C PRO A 97 7.87 -17.71 -13.74
N ASP A 98 6.80 -17.58 -14.54
CA ASP A 98 5.49 -17.20 -14.03
C ASP A 98 5.02 -18.14 -12.94
N ARG A 99 4.47 -17.56 -11.87
CA ARG A 99 3.97 -18.27 -10.70
C ARG A 99 2.71 -17.61 -10.17
N TRP A 100 2.03 -18.31 -9.28
CA TRP A 100 0.90 -17.75 -8.56
C TRP A 100 1.38 -16.59 -7.66
N LEU A 101 1.03 -15.37 -8.06
CA LEU A 101 1.59 -14.15 -7.46
C LEU A 101 0.86 -13.68 -6.19
N SER A 102 -0.38 -14.14 -5.95
CA SER A 102 -1.17 -13.66 -4.82
C SER A 102 -0.53 -13.89 -3.44
N PRO A 103 0.15 -15.02 -3.15
CA PRO A 103 0.83 -15.22 -1.87
C PRO A 103 1.97 -14.23 -1.67
N ASP A 104 2.76 -13.96 -2.72
CA ASP A 104 3.86 -13.01 -2.67
C ASP A 104 3.39 -11.60 -2.36
N LEU A 105 2.31 -11.16 -3.01
CA LEU A 105 1.71 -9.84 -2.78
C LEU A 105 1.13 -9.73 -1.36
N ARG A 106 0.53 -10.80 -0.84
CA ARG A 106 0.04 -10.83 0.55
C ARG A 106 1.18 -10.79 1.56
N ALA A 107 2.28 -11.50 1.30
CA ALA A 107 3.46 -11.46 2.17
C ALA A 107 4.08 -10.05 2.17
N ALA A 108 4.20 -9.41 0.99
CA ALA A 108 4.64 -8.02 0.90
C ALA A 108 3.69 -7.03 1.61
N GLU A 109 2.37 -7.21 1.48
CA GLU A 109 1.37 -6.42 2.22
C GLU A 109 1.54 -6.56 3.73
N GLN A 110 1.82 -7.78 4.24
CA GLN A 110 2.05 -8.02 5.67
C GLN A 110 3.31 -7.32 6.17
N LEU A 111 4.43 -7.41 5.45
CA LEU A 111 5.69 -6.71 5.80
C LEU A 111 5.55 -5.19 5.82
N LEU A 112 4.63 -4.64 5.03
CA LEU A 112 4.27 -3.22 5.08
C LEU A 112 3.31 -2.91 6.23
N ALA A 113 2.38 -3.83 6.55
CA ALA A 113 1.39 -3.67 7.61
C ALA A 113 2.01 -3.69 9.01
N ASP A 114 2.98 -4.58 9.24
CA ASP A 114 3.65 -4.75 10.53
C ASP A 114 4.86 -3.82 10.71
N GLY A 115 5.22 -3.05 9.69
CA GLY A 115 6.32 -2.09 9.72
C GLY A 115 7.71 -2.70 9.53
N SER A 116 7.83 -4.00 9.22
CA SER A 116 9.12 -4.68 9.05
C SER A 116 10.02 -4.01 8.03
N VAL A 117 9.45 -3.56 6.90
CA VAL A 117 10.22 -2.85 5.85
C VAL A 117 10.78 -1.54 6.37
N LEU A 118 9.94 -0.75 7.06
CA LEU A 118 10.34 0.55 7.62
C LEU A 118 11.44 0.36 8.67
N ALA A 119 11.23 -0.56 9.61
CA ALA A 119 12.17 -0.85 10.67
C ALA A 119 13.55 -1.29 10.13
N ALA A 120 13.58 -2.10 9.08
CA ALA A 120 14.84 -2.53 8.46
C ALA A 120 15.59 -1.38 7.78
N VAL A 121 14.86 -0.50 7.09
CA VAL A 121 15.45 0.71 6.50
C VAL A 121 16.00 1.62 7.59
N GLU A 122 15.20 1.92 8.62
CA GLU A 122 15.60 2.84 9.69
C GLU A 122 16.73 2.29 10.55
N THR A 123 16.79 0.99 10.77
CA THR A 123 17.93 0.33 11.44
C THR A 123 19.23 0.53 10.65
N THR A 124 19.13 0.62 9.32
CA THR A 124 20.29 0.72 8.42
C THR A 124 20.77 2.15 8.24
N ILE A 125 19.86 3.12 8.08
CA ILE A 125 20.20 4.50 7.72
C ILE A 125 19.81 5.55 8.76
N GLY A 126 19.23 5.14 9.90
CA GLY A 126 18.61 6.04 10.87
C GLY A 126 17.15 6.33 10.54
N SER A 127 16.45 7.01 11.45
CA SER A 127 15.03 7.36 11.30
C SER A 127 14.78 8.18 10.04
N LEU A 128 13.71 7.86 9.32
CA LEU A 128 13.28 8.65 8.17
C LEU A 128 12.59 9.93 8.67
N GLU A 129 13.05 11.09 8.21
CA GLU A 129 12.35 12.35 8.48
C GLU A 129 11.06 12.43 7.66
N VAL A 130 9.93 12.63 8.34
CA VAL A 130 8.66 12.98 7.68
C VAL A 130 8.66 14.51 7.54
N LEU A 131 8.83 15.00 6.31
CA LEU A 131 8.72 16.43 5.97
C LEU A 131 7.31 16.97 6.21
#